data_AF-A0A7W0DRT1-F1
#
_entry.id   AF-A0A7W0DRT1-F1
#
_cell.length_a   1.000
_cell.length_b   1.000
_cell.length_c   1.000
_cell.angle_alpha   90.00
_cell.angle_beta   90.00
_cell.angle_gamma   90.00
#
_symmetry.space_group_name_H-M   'P 1'
#
loop_
_entity.id
_entity.type
_entity.pdbx_description
1 polymer ?
#
loop_
_entity_poly.entity_id
_entity_poly.type
_entity_poly.pdbx_seq_one_letter_code
_entity_poly.pdbx_strand_id
1 'polypeptide(L)'
;MRQADHQRDRRPAWLFTKRPAGCGRRTGGGSGALVAAGAPALIVFAVVILCFVGGARLWLPLLPVGPALAAAVSRPRAVVCVGFLASALGALLGTLDGMSAGDLAVVLATVVAVTLASGLASALRGRRERVLAAVRSVAEAAQHALLRPVPAAVGPFQVAVRYSAAAAEARIGGDLYALVPTPYGVRLIVGDVRGKGLPAVSTAALVLGVFREAAYDEPDLLDVVARIERSLARNLAADDFVTAVVAGYPKDGRMELVNCGHAPPLLVRDCEVTAVEPSRPAPPLGLGALGGETPALHILPFDDGDQLLLYTDGVTEARDHRREFYPLGERLARHVTHDPSHTVAALHDELLTHVGGRLHDDAALIMLRKPVGSAAAWVVDSAAGEGTSGEVMSREGTVGSGEGTSGEGTVGSGEGTVGSGAGVAWSREGARGRAFGYGVGAPEFGAGAAAGFGVNAAGFGAGPAGFGVGAAEGDGGGQRRPRLPRTPCL
;
A
#
# COMPACT_ATOMS: atom_id res chain seq x y z
N MET A 1 18.83 -63.49 -16.62
CA MET A 1 20.17 -63.29 -17.21
C MET A 1 20.32 -61.79 -17.50
N ARG A 2 21.03 -61.08 -16.62
CA ARG A 2 21.64 -59.70 -16.70
C ARG A 2 20.73 -58.56 -17.19
N GLN A 3 20.28 -57.57 -16.40
CA GLN A 3 20.89 -56.67 -15.39
C GLN A 3 22.04 -55.79 -15.93
N ALA A 4 21.74 -54.50 -16.13
CA ALA A 4 22.59 -53.30 -16.07
C ALA A 4 21.70 -52.12 -16.56
N ASP A 5 21.07 -51.32 -15.71
CA ASP A 5 21.62 -50.29 -14.82
C ASP A 5 22.50 -49.25 -15.54
N HIS A 6 21.87 -48.16 -15.96
CA HIS A 6 22.53 -46.87 -16.16
C HIS A 6 21.53 -45.72 -15.95
N GLN A 7 21.19 -45.49 -14.69
CA GLN A 7 20.95 -44.13 -14.22
C GLN A 7 22.28 -43.37 -14.20
N ARG A 8 22.39 -42.28 -14.96
CA ARG A 8 23.31 -41.18 -14.66
C ARG A 8 22.77 -39.85 -15.22
N ASP A 9 22.46 -38.97 -14.27
CA ASP A 9 22.67 -37.52 -14.31
C ASP A 9 21.84 -36.68 -15.31
N ARG A 10 20.51 -36.64 -15.12
CA ARG A 10 19.70 -35.49 -15.58
C ARG A 10 19.66 -34.42 -14.48
N ARG A 11 20.68 -33.58 -14.44
CA ARG A 11 20.66 -32.32 -13.67
C ARG A 11 19.61 -31.38 -14.29
N PRO A 12 18.69 -30.80 -13.51
CA PRO A 12 17.75 -29.82 -14.05
C PRO A 12 18.49 -28.50 -14.31
N ALA A 13 18.36 -28.00 -15.53
CA ALA A 13 18.92 -26.73 -16.00
C ALA A 13 18.17 -25.54 -15.39
N TRP A 14 18.40 -25.25 -14.10
CA TRP A 14 18.04 -23.98 -13.46
C TRP A 14 19.31 -23.23 -13.08
N LEU A 15 19.92 -22.59 -14.07
CA LEU A 15 20.93 -21.55 -13.88
C LEU A 15 20.43 -20.27 -14.55
N PHE A 16 19.34 -19.71 -14.05
CA PHE A 16 19.13 -18.27 -14.18
C PHE A 16 20.09 -17.58 -13.22
N THR A 17 21.30 -17.34 -13.72
CA THR A 17 22.17 -16.30 -13.19
C THR A 17 21.38 -15.00 -13.23
N LYS A 18 21.00 -14.51 -12.05
CA LYS A 18 20.48 -13.17 -11.85
C LYS A 18 21.63 -12.20 -12.19
N ARG A 19 21.83 -11.90 -13.48
CA ARG A 19 22.60 -10.72 -13.87
C ARG A 19 21.85 -9.53 -13.28
N PRO A 20 22.48 -8.69 -12.44
CA PRO A 20 21.85 -7.44 -12.05
C PRO A 20 21.53 -6.70 -13.34
N ALA A 21 20.25 -6.42 -13.56
CA ALA A 21 19.81 -5.60 -14.67
C ALA A 21 20.67 -4.34 -14.67
N GLY A 22 21.50 -4.23 -15.71
CA GLY A 22 22.38 -3.10 -15.89
C GLY A 22 21.56 -1.83 -15.82
N CYS A 23 22.11 -0.86 -15.10
CA CYS A 23 21.70 0.52 -15.07
C CYS A 23 21.28 0.96 -16.49
N GLY A 24 19.96 0.92 -16.74
CA GLY A 24 19.38 1.42 -17.97
C GLY A 24 19.68 2.90 -18.02
N ARG A 25 20.64 3.28 -18.87
CA ARG A 25 20.95 4.67 -19.15
C ARG A 25 19.65 5.38 -19.51
N ARG A 26 19.21 6.26 -18.61
CA ARG A 26 18.24 7.32 -18.87
C ARG A 26 18.66 8.05 -20.15
N THR A 27 18.06 7.67 -21.27
CA THR A 27 18.23 8.30 -22.58
C THR A 27 16.83 8.72 -23.03
N GLY A 28 16.36 9.84 -22.49
CA GLY A 28 15.02 10.35 -22.74
C GLY A 28 14.62 11.36 -21.68
N GLY A 29 15.17 12.57 -21.77
CA GLY A 29 14.93 13.66 -20.81
C GLY A 29 16.08 14.65 -20.63
N GLY A 30 17.21 14.45 -21.32
CA GLY A 30 18.41 15.28 -21.17
C GLY A 30 18.21 16.75 -21.58
N SER A 31 17.43 17.01 -22.62
CA SER A 31 17.26 18.36 -23.15
C SER A 31 16.47 19.27 -22.21
N GLY A 32 15.43 18.76 -21.55
CA GLY A 32 14.63 19.55 -20.60
C GLY A 32 15.38 19.85 -19.30
N ALA A 33 16.15 18.89 -18.79
CA ALA A 33 16.90 19.05 -17.55
C ALA A 33 18.10 20.01 -17.69
N LEU A 34 18.77 20.01 -18.85
CA LEU A 34 19.86 20.95 -19.17
C LEU A 34 19.34 22.39 -19.35
N VAL A 35 18.20 22.56 -20.02
CA VAL A 35 17.56 23.88 -20.19
C VAL A 35 17.06 24.42 -18.85
N ALA A 36 16.45 23.59 -18.01
CA ALA A 36 15.99 23.97 -16.67
C ALA A 36 17.15 24.36 -15.72
N ALA A 37 18.31 23.69 -15.84
CA ALA A 37 19.50 24.02 -15.07
C ALA A 37 20.22 25.30 -15.57
N GLY A 38 20.14 25.61 -16.87
CA GLY A 38 20.75 26.80 -17.47
C GLY A 38 19.91 28.08 -17.36
N ALA A 39 18.60 27.97 -17.17
CA ALA A 39 17.68 29.11 -17.12
C ALA A 39 18.05 30.19 -16.06
N PRO A 40 18.47 29.86 -14.82
CA PRO A 40 18.86 30.87 -13.84
C PRO A 40 20.11 31.66 -14.24
N ALA A 41 21.08 30.99 -14.88
CA ALA A 41 22.30 31.63 -15.37
C ALA A 41 22.02 32.55 -16.57
N LEU A 42 21.11 32.14 -17.46
CA LEU A 42 20.62 32.98 -18.57
C LEU A 42 19.93 34.25 -18.07
N ILE A 43 19.18 34.19 -16.97
CA ILE A 43 18.51 35.36 -16.39
C ILE A 43 19.52 36.34 -15.80
N VAL A 44 20.54 35.85 -15.09
CA VAL A 44 21.66 36.71 -14.64
C VAL A 44 22.34 37.38 -15.83
N PHE A 45 22.57 36.64 -16.92
CA PHE A 45 23.16 37.18 -18.14
C PHE A 45 22.27 38.23 -18.84
N ALA A 46 20.96 38.01 -18.89
CA ALA A 46 20.00 38.95 -19.46
C ALA A 46 19.93 40.27 -18.66
N VAL A 47 19.95 40.20 -17.33
CA VAL A 47 20.01 41.39 -16.46
C VAL A 47 21.28 42.20 -16.72
N VAL A 48 22.41 41.51 -16.92
CA VAL A 48 23.71 42.14 -17.25
C VAL A 48 23.67 42.86 -18.60
N ILE A 49 23.08 42.23 -19.63
CA ILE A 49 22.90 42.88 -20.94
C ILE A 49 22.04 44.15 -20.81
N LEU A 50 20.96 44.09 -20.02
CA LEU A 50 20.09 45.25 -19.80
C LEU A 50 20.82 46.40 -19.09
N CYS A 51 21.71 46.09 -18.15
CA CYS A 51 22.57 47.09 -17.50
C CYS A 51 23.46 47.84 -18.50
N PHE A 52 23.98 47.16 -19.53
CA PHE A 52 24.79 47.79 -20.58
C PHE A 52 23.98 48.72 -21.49
N VAL A 53 22.69 48.44 -21.71
CA VAL A 53 21.82 49.22 -22.62
C VAL A 53 21.12 50.38 -21.91
N GLY A 54 20.68 50.19 -20.66
CA GLY A 54 19.81 51.12 -19.94
C GLY A 54 20.43 51.81 -18.72
N GLY A 55 21.72 51.59 -18.46
CA GLY A 55 22.44 52.13 -17.29
C GLY A 55 22.34 51.24 -16.05
N ALA A 56 23.44 51.08 -15.31
CA ALA A 56 23.55 50.07 -14.27
C ALA A 56 22.65 50.36 -13.06
N ARG A 57 22.43 51.65 -12.75
CA ARG A 57 21.60 52.11 -11.62
C ARG A 57 20.14 51.64 -11.65
N LEU A 58 19.56 51.40 -12.83
CA LEU A 58 18.15 51.01 -12.96
C LEU A 58 17.94 49.50 -12.82
N TRP A 59 18.93 48.69 -13.20
CA TRP A 59 18.76 47.24 -13.40
C TRP A 59 19.57 46.37 -12.40
N LEU A 60 20.60 46.92 -11.74
CA LEU A 60 21.35 46.21 -10.70
C LEU A 60 20.48 45.60 -9.57
N PRO A 61 19.39 46.24 -9.11
CA PRO A 61 18.52 45.68 -8.07
C PRO A 61 17.83 44.35 -8.46
N LEU A 62 17.84 43.96 -9.73
CA LEU A 62 17.25 42.70 -10.23
C LEU A 62 18.22 41.52 -10.22
N LEU A 63 19.52 41.73 -9.97
CA LEU A 63 20.52 40.64 -9.84
C LEU A 63 20.14 39.51 -8.85
N PRO A 64 19.49 39.79 -7.70
CA PRO A 64 19.04 38.75 -6.76
C PRO A 64 17.99 37.77 -7.33
N VAL A 65 17.33 38.09 -8.45
CA VAL A 65 16.33 37.21 -9.08
C VAL A 65 16.97 35.91 -9.58
N GLY A 66 18.22 35.96 -10.03
CA GLY A 66 18.98 34.78 -10.50
C GLY A 66 19.11 33.70 -9.42
N PRO A 67 19.71 34.00 -8.25
CA PRO A 67 19.78 33.07 -7.12
C PRO A 67 18.41 32.58 -6.63
N ALA A 68 17.38 33.44 -6.63
CA ALA A 68 16.03 33.06 -6.23
C ALA A 68 15.43 31.99 -7.17
N LEU A 69 15.58 32.15 -8.48
CA LEU A 69 15.13 31.16 -9.46
C LEU A 69 16.02 29.91 -9.47
N ALA A 70 17.33 30.06 -9.29
CA ALA A 70 18.25 28.94 -9.13
C ALA A 70 17.82 28.06 -7.95
N ALA A 71 17.30 28.65 -6.88
CA ALA A 71 16.77 27.93 -5.76
C ALA A 71 15.68 26.93 -6.18
N ALA A 72 14.74 27.34 -7.03
CA ALA A 72 13.58 26.55 -7.39
C ALA A 72 13.92 25.27 -8.18
N VAL A 73 15.01 25.30 -8.97
CA VAL A 73 15.31 24.24 -9.96
C VAL A 73 16.63 23.53 -9.67
N SER A 74 17.52 24.15 -8.90
CA SER A 74 18.91 23.69 -8.75
C SER A 74 19.28 23.32 -7.33
N ARG A 75 20.36 22.54 -7.22
CA ARG A 75 20.97 22.16 -5.94
C ARG A 75 21.56 23.37 -5.22
N PRO A 76 21.72 23.34 -3.88
CA PRO A 76 22.21 24.47 -3.10
C PRO A 76 23.57 25.00 -3.58
N ARG A 77 24.46 24.11 -4.01
CA ARG A 77 25.79 24.50 -4.56
C ARG A 77 25.66 25.38 -5.80
N ALA A 78 24.71 25.07 -6.69
CA ALA A 78 24.49 25.86 -7.89
C ALA A 78 23.90 27.24 -7.56
N VAL A 79 23.00 27.33 -6.56
CA VAL A 79 22.48 28.61 -6.06
C VAL A 79 23.61 29.53 -5.57
N VAL A 80 24.56 28.96 -4.81
CA VAL A 80 25.73 29.69 -4.31
C VAL A 80 26.62 30.14 -5.46
N CYS A 81 26.87 29.29 -6.46
CA CYS A 81 27.64 29.68 -7.66
C CYS A 81 26.98 30.82 -8.45
N VAL A 82 25.65 30.76 -8.65
CA VAL A 82 24.89 31.81 -9.34
C VAL A 82 24.90 33.11 -8.53
N GLY A 83 24.77 33.03 -7.20
CA GLY A 83 24.89 34.18 -6.31
C GLY A 83 26.26 34.82 -6.31
N PHE A 84 27.33 34.01 -6.29
CA PHE A 84 28.70 34.49 -6.41
C PHE A 84 28.93 35.21 -7.75
N LEU A 85 28.44 34.62 -8.85
CA LEU A 85 28.50 35.24 -10.17
C LEU A 85 27.74 36.58 -10.20
N ALA A 86 26.53 36.63 -9.65
CA ALA A 86 25.73 37.85 -9.56
C ALA A 86 26.42 38.93 -8.72
N SER A 87 27.05 38.57 -7.59
CA SER A 87 27.82 39.49 -6.77
C SER A 87 29.07 40.02 -7.49
N ALA A 88 29.82 39.15 -8.17
CA ALA A 88 31.02 39.54 -8.91
C ALA A 88 30.70 40.50 -10.06
N LEU A 89 29.65 40.21 -10.83
CA LEU A 89 29.21 41.08 -11.92
C LEU A 89 28.58 42.39 -11.41
N GLY A 90 27.82 42.34 -10.31
CA GLY A 90 27.29 43.55 -9.67
C GLY A 90 28.39 44.49 -9.18
N ALA A 91 29.46 43.95 -8.58
CA ALA A 91 30.62 44.74 -8.15
C ALA A 91 31.39 45.35 -9.34
N LEU A 92 31.59 44.57 -10.41
CA LEU A 92 32.25 45.05 -11.63
C LEU A 92 31.44 46.18 -12.30
N LEU A 93 30.14 45.99 -12.52
CA LEU A 93 29.30 46.99 -13.17
C LEU A 93 29.13 48.24 -12.31
N GLY A 94 28.95 48.09 -11.00
CA GLY A 94 28.79 49.24 -10.09
C GLY A 94 30.05 50.11 -9.96
N THR A 95 31.25 49.53 -10.06
CA THR A 95 32.51 50.28 -10.08
C THR A 95 32.75 50.98 -11.41
N LEU A 96 32.38 50.36 -12.54
CA LEU A 96 32.47 50.96 -13.87
C LEU A 96 31.50 52.15 -14.05
N ASP A 97 30.31 52.08 -13.46
CA ASP A 97 29.26 53.12 -13.58
C ASP A 97 29.37 54.23 -12.49
N GLY A 98 30.46 54.22 -11.71
CA GLY A 98 30.74 55.26 -10.71
C GLY A 98 29.69 55.36 -9.59
N MET A 99 29.12 54.22 -9.15
CA MET A 99 28.15 54.21 -8.05
C MET A 99 28.76 54.66 -6.73
N SER A 100 27.95 55.25 -5.86
CA SER A 100 28.39 55.55 -4.49
C SER A 100 28.69 54.26 -3.73
N ALA A 101 29.66 54.30 -2.81
CA ALA A 101 30.03 53.13 -2.01
C ALA A 101 28.83 52.58 -1.18
N GLY A 102 27.93 53.47 -0.75
CA GLY A 102 26.71 53.10 -0.01
C GLY A 102 25.72 52.31 -0.87
N ASP A 103 25.42 52.79 -2.08
CA ASP A 103 24.47 52.14 -2.98
C ASP A 103 24.98 50.75 -3.42
N LEU A 104 26.27 50.65 -3.73
CA LEU A 104 26.90 49.39 -4.10
C LEU A 104 26.88 48.38 -2.92
N ALA A 105 27.16 48.85 -1.70
CA ALA A 105 27.10 48.01 -0.51
C ALA A 105 25.69 47.46 -0.27
N VAL A 106 24.64 48.27 -0.45
CA VAL A 106 23.24 47.82 -0.32
C VAL A 106 22.90 46.76 -1.37
N VAL A 107 23.26 46.97 -2.65
CA VAL A 107 22.97 45.98 -3.70
C VAL A 107 23.70 44.66 -3.43
N LEU A 108 24.99 44.70 -3.12
CA LEU A 108 25.78 43.49 -2.83
C LEU A 108 25.26 42.77 -1.57
N ALA A 109 24.94 43.50 -0.51
CA ALA A 109 24.33 42.93 0.70
C ALA A 109 23.00 42.24 0.38
N THR A 110 22.18 42.83 -0.49
CA THR A 110 20.90 42.24 -0.93
C THR A 110 21.12 40.95 -1.73
N VAL A 111 22.07 40.94 -2.68
CA VAL A 111 22.41 39.74 -3.46
C VAL A 111 22.92 38.62 -2.54
N VAL A 112 23.79 38.95 -1.58
CA VAL A 112 24.32 37.98 -0.61
C VAL A 112 23.19 37.44 0.27
N ALA A 113 22.34 38.30 0.83
CA ALA A 113 21.21 37.90 1.68
C ALA A 113 20.24 36.97 0.93
N VAL A 114 19.85 37.34 -0.30
CA VAL A 114 18.95 36.51 -1.14
C VAL A 114 19.62 35.20 -1.54
N THR A 115 20.92 35.18 -1.83
CA THR A 115 21.67 33.96 -2.13
C THR A 115 21.69 33.01 -0.94
N LEU A 116 21.94 33.51 0.28
CA LEU A 116 21.93 32.72 1.50
C LEU A 116 20.54 32.14 1.78
N ALA A 117 19.49 32.97 1.72
CA ALA A 117 18.10 32.54 1.90
C ALA A 117 17.69 31.49 0.85
N SER A 118 18.06 31.70 -0.41
CA SER A 118 17.80 30.79 -1.52
C SER A 118 18.56 29.46 -1.39
N GLY A 119 19.81 29.51 -0.95
CA GLY A 119 20.63 28.33 -0.67
C GLY A 119 20.03 27.48 0.46
N LEU A 120 19.58 28.13 1.55
CA LEU A 120 18.87 27.47 2.64
C LEU A 120 17.54 26.86 2.15
N ALA A 121 16.74 27.60 1.40
CA ALA A 121 15.48 27.10 0.84
C ALA A 121 15.71 25.87 -0.07
N SER A 122 16.76 25.90 -0.91
CA SER A 122 17.12 24.76 -1.77
C SER A 122 17.58 23.56 -0.94
N ALA A 123 18.33 23.80 0.15
CA ALA A 123 18.77 22.74 1.03
C ALA A 123 17.60 22.08 1.79
N LEU A 124 16.64 22.89 2.27
CA LEU A 124 15.43 22.41 2.92
C LEU A 124 14.53 21.63 1.95
N ARG A 125 14.34 22.11 0.72
CA ARG A 125 13.64 21.37 -0.35
C ARG A 125 14.30 20.02 -0.61
N GLY A 126 15.60 20.00 -0.85
CA GLY A 126 16.33 18.75 -1.10
C GLY A 126 16.37 17.80 0.11
N ARG A 127 16.22 18.29 1.34
CA ARG A 127 16.01 17.42 2.53
C ARG A 127 14.60 16.82 2.51
N ARG A 128 13.56 17.64 2.28
CA ARG A 128 12.16 17.19 2.20
C ARG A 128 11.96 16.13 1.12
N GLU A 129 12.49 16.36 -0.09
CA GLU A 129 12.44 15.40 -1.19
C GLU A 129 13.10 14.07 -0.84
N ARG A 130 14.26 14.10 -0.16
CA ARG A 130 14.94 12.88 0.29
C ARG A 130 14.15 12.12 1.35
N VAL A 131 13.55 12.83 2.31
CA VAL A 131 12.69 12.22 3.33
C VAL A 131 11.46 11.60 2.67
N LEU A 132 10.80 12.31 1.76
CA LEU A 132 9.65 11.78 1.03
C LEU A 132 10.02 10.56 0.18
N ALA A 133 11.16 10.58 -0.50
CA ALA A 133 11.64 9.43 -1.26
C ALA A 133 11.95 8.24 -0.35
N ALA A 134 12.56 8.46 0.81
CA ALA A 134 12.84 7.41 1.79
C ALA A 134 11.55 6.79 2.34
N VAL A 135 10.58 7.62 2.79
CA VAL A 135 9.27 7.16 3.26
C VAL A 135 8.55 6.34 2.18
N ARG A 136 8.59 6.80 0.91
CA ARG A 136 8.01 6.06 -0.21
C ARG A 136 8.66 4.70 -0.42
N SER A 137 9.99 4.64 -0.40
CA SER A 137 10.70 3.36 -0.56
C SER A 137 10.40 2.36 0.56
N VAL A 138 10.23 2.84 1.79
CA VAL A 138 9.85 1.99 2.94
C VAL A 138 8.41 1.50 2.78
N ALA A 139 7.49 2.38 2.37
CA ALA A 139 6.10 2.01 2.14
C ALA A 139 5.95 1.00 0.99
N GLU A 140 6.71 1.17 -0.11
CA GLU A 140 6.75 0.21 -1.22
C GLU A 140 7.30 -1.15 -0.75
N ALA A 141 8.36 -1.16 0.06
CA ALA A 141 8.88 -2.40 0.65
C ALA A 141 7.87 -3.06 1.61
N ALA A 142 7.17 -2.27 2.40
CA ALA A 142 6.11 -2.77 3.30
C ALA A 142 4.94 -3.37 2.50
N GLN A 143 4.49 -2.70 1.43
CA GLN A 143 3.44 -3.22 0.56
C GLN A 143 3.86 -4.54 -0.11
N HIS A 144 5.08 -4.63 -0.64
CA HIS A 144 5.62 -5.88 -1.20
C HIS A 144 5.72 -6.99 -0.14
N ALA A 145 6.01 -6.67 1.12
CA ALA A 145 6.01 -7.65 2.20
C ALA A 145 4.59 -8.13 2.58
N LEU A 146 3.58 -7.26 2.43
CA LEU A 146 2.17 -7.58 2.67
C LEU A 146 1.59 -8.44 1.53
N LEU A 147 1.91 -8.12 0.28
CA LEU A 147 1.55 -8.88 -0.92
C LEU A 147 2.49 -10.09 -1.08
N ARG A 148 2.27 -11.09 -0.23
CA ARG A 148 3.06 -12.34 -0.26
C ARG A 148 3.00 -12.95 -1.67
N PRO A 149 4.13 -13.45 -2.21
CA PRO A 149 4.13 -14.15 -3.49
C PRO A 149 3.12 -15.30 -3.44
N VAL A 150 2.16 -15.27 -4.36
CA VAL A 150 1.19 -16.35 -4.50
C VAL A 150 1.88 -17.48 -5.27
N PRO A 151 1.92 -18.72 -4.76
CA PRO A 151 2.54 -19.82 -5.47
C PRO A 151 1.74 -20.14 -6.74
N ALA A 152 2.41 -20.70 -7.74
CA ALA A 152 1.82 -21.00 -9.05
C ALA A 152 0.69 -22.06 -8.99
N ALA A 153 0.58 -22.79 -7.89
CA ALA A 153 -0.52 -23.68 -7.60
C ALA A 153 -0.89 -23.61 -6.11
N VAL A 154 -2.20 -23.59 -5.82
CA VAL A 154 -2.78 -23.65 -4.46
C VAL A 154 -4.03 -24.50 -4.51
N GLY A 155 -4.09 -25.56 -3.71
CA GLY A 155 -5.24 -26.45 -3.80
C GLY A 155 -5.40 -26.97 -5.25
N PRO A 156 -6.64 -27.20 -5.71
CA PRO A 156 -6.89 -27.69 -7.07
C PRO A 156 -6.63 -26.62 -8.15
N PHE A 157 -6.05 -25.46 -7.83
CA PHE A 157 -5.92 -24.34 -8.76
C PHE A 157 -4.49 -24.14 -9.24
N GLN A 158 -4.36 -23.84 -10.53
CA GLN A 158 -3.22 -23.12 -11.10
C GLN A 158 -3.50 -21.63 -10.98
N VAL A 159 -2.50 -20.86 -10.56
CA VAL A 159 -2.68 -19.43 -10.21
C VAL A 159 -1.61 -18.60 -10.89
N ALA A 160 -2.04 -17.48 -11.48
CA ALA A 160 -1.13 -16.46 -12.00
C ALA A 160 -1.51 -15.09 -11.46
N VAL A 161 -0.51 -14.31 -11.08
CA VAL A 161 -0.67 -12.94 -10.58
C VAL A 161 0.26 -12.01 -11.34
N ARG A 162 -0.28 -10.87 -11.77
CA ARG A 162 0.49 -9.71 -12.23
C ARG A 162 0.00 -8.48 -11.50
N TYR A 163 0.94 -7.74 -10.93
CA TYR A 163 0.70 -6.47 -10.28
C TYR A 163 1.65 -5.44 -10.92
N SER A 164 1.10 -4.29 -11.29
CA SER A 164 1.85 -3.18 -11.86
C SER A 164 1.47 -1.90 -11.15
N ALA A 165 2.46 -1.27 -10.50
CA ALA A 165 2.28 0.01 -9.83
C ALA A 165 2.28 1.18 -10.82
N ALA A 166 1.53 2.24 -10.49
CA ALA A 166 1.45 3.46 -11.30
C ALA A 166 2.82 4.17 -11.41
N ALA A 167 3.26 4.44 -12.64
CA ALA A 167 4.58 5.06 -12.90
C ALA A 167 4.62 6.58 -12.68
N ALA A 168 3.46 7.24 -12.49
CA ALA A 168 3.38 8.67 -12.26
C ALA A 168 3.73 9.01 -10.80
N GLU A 169 4.99 9.35 -10.56
CA GLU A 169 5.52 9.95 -9.32
C GLU A 169 5.63 9.05 -8.07
N ALA A 170 5.71 7.73 -8.23
CA ALA A 170 5.92 6.78 -7.12
C ALA A 170 4.85 6.92 -6.03
N ARG A 171 3.59 6.73 -6.43
CA ARG A 171 2.47 6.58 -5.50
C ARG A 171 2.40 5.10 -5.11
N ILE A 172 2.35 4.84 -3.81
CA ILE A 172 2.11 3.49 -3.29
C ILE A 172 0.60 3.29 -3.36
N GLY A 173 0.10 2.27 -4.07
CA GLY A 173 -1.36 2.12 -4.23
C GLY A 173 -2.04 1.35 -3.12
N GLY A 174 -3.37 1.31 -3.26
CA GLY A 174 -4.31 0.69 -2.34
C GLY A 174 -4.63 -0.76 -2.68
N ASP A 175 -4.22 -1.26 -3.84
CA ASP A 175 -4.44 -2.63 -4.29
C ASP A 175 -3.96 -3.66 -3.25
N LEU A 176 -4.87 -4.55 -2.89
CA LEU A 176 -4.62 -5.66 -1.98
C LEU A 176 -5.08 -6.97 -2.59
N TYR A 177 -4.30 -8.03 -2.33
CA TYR A 177 -4.74 -9.38 -2.60
C TYR A 177 -4.07 -10.40 -1.68
N ALA A 178 -4.77 -11.50 -1.44
CA ALA A 178 -4.19 -12.68 -0.79
C ALA A 178 -4.94 -13.94 -1.20
N LEU A 179 -4.20 -15.02 -1.37
CA LEU A 179 -4.72 -16.37 -1.60
C LEU A 179 -4.20 -17.27 -0.48
N VAL A 180 -5.09 -17.96 0.22
CA VAL A 180 -4.75 -18.82 1.36
C VAL A 180 -5.47 -20.18 1.25
N PRO A 181 -4.74 -21.30 1.39
CA PRO A 181 -5.37 -22.60 1.60
C PRO A 181 -5.78 -22.74 3.07
N THR A 182 -7.03 -23.09 3.34
CA THR A 182 -7.58 -23.19 4.70
C THR A 182 -8.30 -24.52 4.89
N PRO A 183 -8.67 -24.90 6.13
CA PRO A 183 -9.47 -26.10 6.39
C PRO A 183 -10.83 -26.08 5.67
N TYR A 184 -11.30 -24.90 5.25
CA TYR A 184 -12.55 -24.68 4.54
C TYR A 184 -12.32 -24.43 3.04
N GLY A 185 -11.23 -24.96 2.49
CA GLY A 185 -10.88 -24.84 1.08
C GLY A 185 -9.97 -23.65 0.76
N VAL A 186 -9.86 -23.31 -0.52
CA VAL A 186 -9.01 -22.19 -0.96
C VAL A 186 -9.82 -20.89 -0.88
N ARG A 187 -9.26 -19.87 -0.25
CA ARG A 187 -9.89 -18.54 -0.13
C ARG A 187 -9.00 -17.46 -0.69
N LEU A 188 -9.63 -16.50 -1.36
CA LEU A 188 -8.99 -15.37 -2.02
C LEU A 188 -9.67 -14.07 -1.60
N ILE A 189 -8.89 -13.01 -1.49
CA ILE A 189 -9.38 -11.63 -1.49
C ILE A 189 -8.64 -10.83 -2.55
N VAL A 190 -9.35 -9.97 -3.26
CA VAL A 190 -8.81 -8.92 -4.14
C VAL A 190 -9.60 -7.65 -3.87
N GLY A 191 -8.92 -6.51 -3.81
CA GLY A 191 -9.59 -5.25 -3.58
C GLY A 191 -8.67 -4.05 -3.78
N ASP A 192 -9.27 -2.87 -3.69
CA ASP A 192 -8.57 -1.59 -3.68
C ASP A 192 -9.07 -0.72 -2.52
N VAL A 193 -8.11 -0.10 -1.84
CA VAL A 193 -8.34 0.84 -0.73
C VAL A 193 -8.49 2.24 -1.29
N ARG A 194 -9.56 2.94 -0.90
CA ARG A 194 -9.74 4.35 -1.23
C ARG A 194 -8.52 5.16 -0.78
N GLY A 195 -7.94 5.90 -1.72
CA GLY A 195 -6.82 6.80 -1.45
C GLY A 195 -5.48 6.18 -1.86
N LYS A 196 -4.38 6.86 -1.54
CA LYS A 196 -3.04 6.44 -1.96
C LYS A 196 -2.01 6.73 -0.86
N GLY A 197 -0.86 6.08 -0.96
CA GLY A 197 0.26 6.29 -0.06
C GLY A 197 0.15 5.48 1.23
N LEU A 198 0.86 5.94 2.28
CA LEU A 198 1.03 5.19 3.51
C LEU A 198 -0.29 4.85 4.25
N PRO A 199 -1.31 5.74 4.31
CA PRO A 199 -2.60 5.39 4.91
C PRO A 199 -3.28 4.21 4.19
N ALA A 200 -3.26 4.18 2.86
CA ALA A 200 -3.84 3.10 2.07
C ALA A 200 -3.14 1.76 2.36
N VAL A 201 -1.81 1.76 2.45
CA VAL A 201 -1.02 0.56 2.82
C VAL A 201 -1.37 0.06 4.21
N SER A 202 -1.58 0.96 5.17
CA SER A 202 -1.97 0.58 6.54
C SER A 202 -3.33 -0.10 6.57
N THR A 203 -4.30 0.43 5.83
CA THR A 203 -5.63 -0.17 5.69
C THR A 203 -5.56 -1.52 4.96
N ALA A 204 -4.79 -1.62 3.87
CA ALA A 204 -4.56 -2.89 3.18
C ALA A 204 -3.92 -3.94 4.12
N ALA A 205 -2.95 -3.53 4.94
CA ALA A 205 -2.34 -4.40 5.95
C ALA A 205 -3.36 -4.93 6.96
N LEU A 206 -4.25 -4.06 7.44
CA LEU A 206 -5.33 -4.42 8.36
C LEU A 206 -6.28 -5.43 7.71
N VAL A 207 -6.77 -5.15 6.50
CA VAL A 207 -7.69 -6.04 5.77
C VAL A 207 -7.05 -7.39 5.52
N LEU A 208 -5.82 -7.42 4.99
CA LEU A 208 -5.12 -8.67 4.71
C LEU A 208 -4.77 -9.45 5.98
N GLY A 209 -4.45 -8.76 7.08
CA GLY A 209 -4.20 -9.37 8.38
C GLY A 209 -5.44 -10.07 8.92
N VAL A 210 -6.57 -9.36 8.95
CA VAL A 210 -7.86 -9.90 9.42
C VAL A 210 -8.36 -11.00 8.49
N PHE A 211 -8.27 -10.82 7.17
CA PHE A 211 -8.63 -11.85 6.20
C PHE A 211 -7.83 -13.12 6.42
N ARG A 212 -6.50 -13.03 6.58
CA ARG A 212 -5.66 -14.21 6.79
C ARG A 212 -6.01 -14.96 8.07
N GLU A 213 -6.37 -14.26 9.14
CA GLU A 213 -6.81 -14.90 10.38
C GLU A 213 -8.22 -15.50 10.24
N ALA A 214 -9.20 -14.68 9.87
CA ALA A 214 -10.60 -15.08 9.74
C ALA A 214 -10.79 -16.19 8.69
N ALA A 215 -9.97 -16.22 7.65
CA ALA A 215 -10.04 -17.26 6.62
C ALA A 215 -9.71 -18.66 7.17
N TYR A 216 -8.91 -18.77 8.23
CA TYR A 216 -8.62 -20.06 8.90
C TYR A 216 -9.66 -20.41 9.97
N ASP A 217 -10.22 -19.41 10.66
CA ASP A 217 -11.12 -19.64 11.79
C ASP A 217 -12.57 -19.90 11.35
N GLU A 218 -13.09 -19.06 10.45
CA GLU A 218 -14.52 -19.01 10.13
C GLU A 218 -14.89 -19.99 9.01
N PRO A 219 -15.87 -20.89 9.18
CA PRO A 219 -16.33 -21.78 8.11
C PRO A 219 -17.04 -21.05 6.97
N ASP A 220 -17.78 -19.98 7.27
CA ASP A 220 -18.62 -19.28 6.32
C ASP A 220 -17.95 -18.02 5.77
N LEU A 221 -18.03 -17.82 4.45
CA LEU A 221 -17.37 -16.71 3.77
C LEU A 221 -17.93 -15.33 4.19
N LEU A 222 -19.23 -15.28 4.53
CA LEU A 222 -19.87 -14.06 5.03
C LEU A 222 -19.33 -13.66 6.41
N ASP A 223 -18.99 -14.61 7.28
CA ASP A 223 -18.42 -14.32 8.60
C ASP A 223 -16.99 -13.79 8.50
N VAL A 224 -16.23 -14.24 7.50
CA VAL A 224 -14.93 -13.65 7.15
C VAL A 224 -15.10 -12.16 6.80
N VAL A 225 -16.05 -11.86 5.91
CA VAL A 225 -16.37 -10.47 5.52
C VAL A 225 -16.84 -9.64 6.72
N ALA A 226 -17.69 -10.20 7.56
CA ALA A 226 -18.17 -9.54 8.78
C ALA A 226 -17.04 -9.26 9.78
N ARG A 227 -16.01 -10.12 9.87
CA ARG A 227 -14.81 -9.85 10.68
C ARG A 227 -13.99 -8.70 10.13
N ILE A 228 -13.81 -8.63 8.81
CA ILE A 228 -13.12 -7.53 8.14
C ILE A 228 -13.88 -6.22 8.40
N GLU A 229 -15.19 -6.20 8.16
CA GLU A 229 -16.05 -5.04 8.44
C GLU A 229 -15.95 -4.56 9.89
N ARG A 230 -16.08 -5.46 10.86
CA ARG A 230 -15.93 -5.11 12.29
C ARG A 230 -14.56 -4.53 12.60
N SER A 231 -13.50 -4.99 11.94
CA SER A 231 -12.15 -4.46 12.15
C SER A 231 -11.99 -3.08 11.53
N LEU A 232 -12.52 -2.87 10.33
CA LEU A 232 -12.53 -1.58 9.66
C LEU A 232 -13.35 -0.56 10.47
N ALA A 233 -14.54 -0.90 10.93
CA ALA A 233 -15.37 -0.02 11.75
C ALA A 233 -14.66 0.51 13.02
N ARG A 234 -13.64 -0.20 13.54
CA ARG A 234 -12.86 0.24 14.71
C ARG A 234 -11.64 1.09 14.37
N ASN A 235 -11.06 0.92 13.17
CA ASN A 235 -9.73 1.43 12.84
C ASN A 235 -9.73 2.41 11.66
N LEU A 236 -10.80 2.45 10.88
CA LEU A 236 -10.89 3.23 9.67
C LEU A 236 -11.40 4.64 9.98
N ALA A 237 -10.87 5.64 9.27
CA ALA A 237 -11.43 6.99 9.33
C ALA A 237 -12.83 7.00 8.69
N ALA A 238 -13.69 7.94 9.11
CA ALA A 238 -15.10 7.96 8.73
C ALA A 238 -15.38 8.00 7.21
N ASP A 239 -14.41 8.47 6.41
CA ASP A 239 -14.54 8.58 4.95
C ASP A 239 -13.73 7.52 4.18
N ASP A 240 -12.91 6.70 4.83
CA ASP A 240 -12.11 5.70 4.13
C ASP A 240 -12.94 4.42 3.89
N PHE A 241 -12.69 3.73 2.78
CA PHE A 241 -13.38 2.49 2.44
C PHE A 241 -12.51 1.59 1.57
N VAL A 242 -12.89 0.32 1.47
CA VAL A 242 -12.18 -0.68 0.66
C VAL A 242 -13.18 -1.39 -0.25
N THR A 243 -12.97 -1.33 -1.55
CA THR A 243 -13.72 -2.18 -2.48
C THR A 243 -13.04 -3.54 -2.49
N ALA A 244 -13.80 -4.63 -2.35
CA ALA A 244 -13.20 -5.96 -2.41
C ALA A 244 -14.15 -7.02 -2.96
N VAL A 245 -13.58 -8.06 -3.56
CA VAL A 245 -14.21 -9.35 -3.75
C VAL A 245 -13.50 -10.37 -2.88
N VAL A 246 -14.27 -11.10 -2.08
CA VAL A 246 -13.79 -12.28 -1.36
C VAL A 246 -14.36 -13.51 -2.05
N ALA A 247 -13.50 -14.46 -2.40
CA ALA A 247 -13.87 -15.71 -3.04
C ALA A 247 -13.44 -16.91 -2.19
N GLY A 248 -14.21 -17.99 -2.25
CA GLY A 248 -13.95 -19.24 -1.55
C GLY A 248 -14.32 -20.44 -2.39
N TYR A 249 -13.52 -21.50 -2.31
CA TYR A 249 -13.81 -22.79 -2.92
C TYR A 249 -13.87 -23.86 -1.84
N PRO A 250 -15.00 -23.97 -1.10
CA PRO A 250 -15.09 -24.83 0.07
C PRO A 250 -15.24 -26.32 -0.27
N LYS A 251 -15.77 -26.62 -1.46
CA LYS A 251 -15.97 -27.99 -1.94
C LYS A 251 -15.89 -28.03 -3.44
N ASP A 252 -15.65 -29.24 -3.97
CA ASP A 252 -15.52 -29.40 -5.40
C ASP A 252 -16.77 -28.97 -6.19
N GLY A 253 -16.54 -28.26 -7.30
CA GLY A 253 -17.59 -27.78 -8.18
C GLY A 253 -18.33 -26.54 -7.68
N ARG A 254 -17.96 -25.95 -6.54
CA ARG A 254 -18.67 -24.82 -5.94
C ARG A 254 -17.72 -23.66 -5.63
N MET A 255 -17.85 -22.56 -6.38
CA MET A 255 -17.22 -21.28 -6.06
C MET A 255 -18.21 -20.38 -5.32
N GLU A 256 -17.75 -19.76 -4.25
CA GLU A 256 -18.47 -18.79 -3.45
C GLU A 256 -17.82 -17.42 -3.59
N LEU A 257 -18.61 -16.37 -3.78
CA LEU A 257 -18.15 -15.00 -3.93
C LEU A 257 -18.98 -14.05 -3.09
N VAL A 258 -18.32 -13.08 -2.48
CA VAL A 258 -18.93 -11.94 -1.81
C VAL A 258 -18.31 -10.69 -2.40
N ASN A 259 -19.09 -9.94 -3.17
CA ASN A 259 -18.67 -8.67 -3.75
C ASN A 259 -19.08 -7.52 -2.82
N CYS A 260 -18.09 -6.77 -2.33
CA CYS A 260 -18.23 -5.61 -1.45
C CYS A 260 -17.88 -4.34 -2.24
N GLY A 261 -18.73 -3.99 -3.21
CA GLY A 261 -18.60 -2.76 -4.01
C GLY A 261 -17.44 -2.73 -5.01
N HIS A 262 -16.90 -3.87 -5.41
CA HIS A 262 -15.77 -4.00 -6.35
C HIS A 262 -16.23 -4.42 -7.74
N ALA A 263 -15.35 -4.30 -8.73
CA ALA A 263 -15.64 -4.74 -10.09
C ALA A 263 -15.94 -6.26 -10.13
N PRO A 264 -16.95 -6.70 -10.92
CA PRO A 264 -17.35 -8.10 -10.99
C PRO A 264 -16.22 -8.94 -11.61
N PRO A 265 -15.85 -10.08 -10.99
CA PRO A 265 -14.91 -11.02 -11.57
C PRO A 265 -15.38 -11.55 -12.93
N LEU A 266 -14.45 -11.92 -13.80
CA LEU A 266 -14.76 -12.53 -15.09
C LEU A 266 -14.57 -14.04 -15.01
N LEU A 267 -15.66 -14.79 -15.20
CA LEU A 267 -15.63 -16.23 -15.39
C LEU A 267 -15.35 -16.54 -16.85
N VAL A 268 -14.46 -17.49 -17.08
CA VAL A 268 -14.15 -18.02 -18.39
C VAL A 268 -14.50 -19.50 -18.41
N ARG A 269 -15.46 -19.87 -19.26
CA ARG A 269 -15.94 -21.24 -19.48
C ARG A 269 -16.07 -21.47 -20.97
N ASP A 270 -15.52 -22.57 -21.47
CA ASP A 270 -15.60 -22.93 -22.90
C ASP A 270 -15.18 -21.79 -23.85
N CYS A 271 -14.18 -20.99 -23.45
CA CYS A 271 -13.69 -19.79 -24.15
C CYS A 271 -14.68 -18.61 -24.20
N GLU A 272 -15.84 -18.71 -23.55
CA GLU A 272 -16.75 -17.59 -23.31
C GLU A 272 -16.36 -16.86 -22.02
N VAL A 273 -16.46 -15.53 -22.05
CA VAL A 273 -16.15 -14.65 -20.91
C VAL A 273 -17.44 -14.04 -20.40
N THR A 274 -17.74 -14.24 -19.13
CA THR A 274 -18.98 -13.78 -18.49
C THR A 274 -18.65 -13.06 -17.19
N ALA A 275 -19.18 -11.85 -17.01
CA ALA A 275 -19.06 -11.13 -15.73
C ALA A 275 -19.94 -11.80 -14.67
N VAL A 276 -19.36 -12.07 -13.50
CA VAL A 276 -20.07 -12.63 -12.35
C VAL A 276 -20.64 -11.49 -11.53
N GLU A 277 -21.76 -10.94 -12.00
CA GLU A 277 -22.44 -9.84 -11.34
C GLU A 277 -23.06 -10.30 -10.01
N PRO A 278 -22.92 -9.53 -8.92
CA PRO A 278 -23.59 -9.84 -7.68
C PRO A 278 -25.11 -9.72 -7.86
N SER A 279 -25.86 -10.61 -7.21
CA SER A 279 -27.33 -10.60 -7.27
C SER A 279 -27.95 -9.33 -6.68
N ARG A 280 -27.23 -8.68 -5.74
CA ARG A 280 -27.55 -7.37 -5.18
C ARG A 280 -26.27 -6.58 -4.96
N PRO A 281 -26.23 -5.28 -5.29
CA PRO A 281 -25.10 -4.43 -4.96
C PRO A 281 -24.90 -4.36 -3.44
N ALA A 282 -23.65 -4.45 -2.99
CA ALA A 282 -23.31 -4.24 -1.59
C ALA A 282 -22.39 -3.01 -1.47
N PRO A 283 -22.45 -2.26 -0.36
CA PRO A 283 -21.53 -1.16 -0.15
C PRO A 283 -20.07 -1.67 -0.05
N PRO A 284 -19.08 -0.80 -0.35
CA PRO A 284 -17.69 -1.07 -0.02
C PRO A 284 -17.49 -1.35 1.47
N LEU A 285 -16.45 -2.13 1.77
CA LEU A 285 -16.07 -2.44 3.14
C LEU A 285 -15.74 -1.15 3.91
N GLY A 286 -16.22 -1.07 5.15
CA GLY A 286 -16.09 0.12 6.01
C GLY A 286 -17.26 1.09 5.89
N LEU A 287 -18.13 0.94 4.89
CA LEU A 287 -19.35 1.73 4.70
C LEU A 287 -20.63 0.93 4.99
N GLY A 288 -20.51 -0.29 5.51
CA GLY A 288 -21.65 -1.15 5.83
C GLY A 288 -22.66 -0.56 6.82
N ALA A 289 -22.28 0.43 7.63
CA ALA A 289 -23.20 1.14 8.52
C ALA A 289 -24.06 2.20 7.81
N LEU A 290 -23.67 2.64 6.61
CA LEU A 290 -24.38 3.64 5.82
C LEU A 290 -25.41 3.00 4.87
N GLY A 291 -25.18 1.76 4.47
CA GLY A 291 -26.11 0.97 3.66
C GLY A 291 -26.90 0.00 4.52
N GLY A 292 -28.22 -0.02 4.40
CA GLY A 292 -29.05 -1.06 5.04
C GLY A 292 -28.91 -2.46 4.42
N GLU A 293 -28.00 -2.61 3.43
CA GLU A 293 -27.79 -3.84 2.69
C GLU A 293 -26.45 -4.48 3.06
N THR A 294 -26.52 -5.74 3.48
CA THR A 294 -25.37 -6.57 3.79
C THR A 294 -24.86 -7.27 2.52
N PRO A 295 -23.53 -7.45 2.35
CA PRO A 295 -22.98 -8.26 1.26
C PRO A 295 -23.62 -9.64 1.18
N ALA A 296 -24.04 -10.03 -0.03
CA ALA A 296 -24.71 -11.31 -0.27
C ALA A 296 -23.72 -12.36 -0.78
N LEU A 297 -23.91 -13.60 -0.34
CA LEU A 297 -23.17 -14.75 -0.84
C LEU A 297 -23.70 -15.14 -2.23
N HIS A 298 -22.84 -15.09 -3.24
CA HIS A 298 -23.11 -15.60 -4.57
C HIS A 298 -22.41 -16.95 -4.76
N ILE A 299 -23.15 -17.95 -5.21
CA ILE A 299 -22.63 -19.31 -5.39
C ILE A 299 -22.79 -19.67 -6.87
N LEU A 300 -21.70 -20.11 -7.49
CA LEU A 300 -21.70 -20.55 -8.88
C LEU A 300 -20.98 -21.89 -9.07
N PRO A 301 -21.42 -22.71 -10.05
CA PRO A 301 -20.71 -23.94 -10.41
C PRO A 301 -19.33 -23.59 -10.95
N PHE A 302 -18.29 -24.28 -10.50
CA PHE A 302 -16.91 -24.05 -10.95
C PHE A 302 -16.23 -25.38 -11.25
N ASP A 303 -16.27 -25.74 -12.53
CA ASP A 303 -15.94 -27.05 -13.05
C ASP A 303 -14.48 -27.12 -13.52
N ASP A 304 -14.06 -28.34 -13.84
CA ASP A 304 -12.75 -28.62 -14.40
C ASP A 304 -12.57 -27.88 -15.74
N GLY A 305 -11.49 -27.11 -15.86
CA GLY A 305 -11.21 -26.27 -17.03
C GLY A 305 -11.62 -24.81 -16.85
N ASP A 306 -12.52 -24.52 -15.90
CA ASP A 306 -12.98 -23.15 -15.65
C ASP A 306 -11.86 -22.26 -15.13
N GLN A 307 -12.02 -20.98 -15.44
CA GLN A 307 -11.05 -19.93 -15.19
C GLN A 307 -11.76 -18.71 -14.58
N LEU A 308 -11.18 -18.11 -13.54
CA LEU A 308 -11.73 -16.92 -12.88
C LEU A 308 -10.66 -15.83 -12.84
N LEU A 309 -10.95 -14.68 -13.47
CA LEU A 309 -10.13 -13.49 -13.41
C LEU A 309 -10.71 -12.50 -12.40
N LEU A 310 -9.91 -12.17 -11.39
CA LEU A 310 -10.14 -11.03 -10.49
C LEU A 310 -9.14 -9.93 -10.81
N TYR A 311 -9.58 -8.69 -10.73
CA TYR A 311 -8.81 -7.54 -11.15
C TYR A 311 -9.22 -6.30 -10.38
N THR A 312 -8.31 -5.34 -10.24
CA THR A 312 -8.60 -4.02 -9.66
C THR A 312 -9.03 -3.02 -10.73
N ASP A 313 -9.65 -1.92 -10.31
CA ASP A 313 -10.18 -0.89 -11.19
C ASP A 313 -9.12 -0.22 -12.07
N GLY A 314 -7.86 -0.16 -11.64
CA GLY A 314 -6.78 0.37 -12.47
C GLY A 314 -6.54 -0.40 -13.78
N VAL A 315 -7.10 -1.60 -13.93
CA VAL A 315 -7.15 -2.32 -15.22
C VAL A 315 -8.25 -1.76 -16.13
N THR A 316 -9.48 -1.65 -15.62
CA THR A 316 -10.65 -1.23 -16.44
C THR A 316 -10.71 0.27 -16.63
N GLU A 317 -10.21 1.05 -15.66
CA GLU A 317 -10.09 2.50 -15.73
C GLU A 317 -8.87 2.98 -16.53
N ALA A 318 -8.02 2.04 -16.98
CA ALA A 318 -6.90 2.35 -17.85
C ALA A 318 -7.38 2.97 -19.17
N ARG A 319 -6.80 4.11 -19.54
CA ARG A 319 -7.22 4.90 -20.69
C ARG A 319 -6.11 5.04 -21.72
N ASP A 320 -6.48 4.96 -22.99
CA ASP A 320 -5.59 5.31 -24.08
C ASP A 320 -5.47 6.85 -24.26
N HIS A 321 -4.69 7.26 -25.26
CA HIS A 321 -4.55 8.67 -25.65
C HIS A 321 -5.86 9.36 -26.06
N ARG A 322 -6.89 8.60 -26.44
CA ARG A 322 -8.23 9.08 -26.78
C ARG A 322 -9.18 9.09 -25.58
N ARG A 323 -8.68 8.71 -24.39
CA ARG A 323 -9.43 8.56 -23.14
C ARG A 323 -10.44 7.41 -23.15
N GLU A 324 -10.27 6.43 -24.04
CA GLU A 324 -11.10 5.23 -24.10
C GLU A 324 -10.61 4.18 -23.10
N PHE A 325 -11.54 3.62 -22.33
CA PHE A 325 -11.28 2.59 -21.32
C PHE A 325 -10.80 1.28 -21.95
N TYR A 326 -10.01 0.51 -21.22
CA TYR A 326 -9.54 -0.79 -21.66
C TYR A 326 -10.69 -1.82 -21.66
N PRO A 327 -11.06 -2.41 -22.81
CA PRO A 327 -12.19 -3.34 -22.89
C PRO A 327 -11.79 -4.74 -22.40
N LEU A 328 -11.59 -4.90 -21.09
CA LEU A 328 -10.99 -6.10 -20.47
C LEU A 328 -11.66 -7.41 -20.89
N GLY A 329 -13.00 -7.48 -20.91
CA GLY A 329 -13.72 -8.71 -21.28
C GLY A 329 -13.44 -9.17 -22.71
N GLU A 330 -13.45 -8.23 -23.66
CA GLU A 330 -13.14 -8.52 -25.07
C GLU A 330 -11.67 -8.94 -25.26
N ARG A 331 -10.75 -8.31 -24.52
CA ARG A 331 -9.32 -8.66 -24.60
C ARG A 331 -9.03 -10.00 -23.93
N LEU A 332 -9.67 -10.29 -22.81
CA LEU A 332 -9.58 -11.59 -22.14
C LEU A 332 -9.98 -12.71 -23.10
N ALA A 333 -11.13 -12.60 -23.76
CA ALA A 333 -11.60 -13.61 -24.72
C ALA A 333 -10.58 -13.94 -25.83
N ARG A 334 -9.71 -13.00 -26.21
CA ARG A 334 -8.68 -13.20 -27.25
C ARG A 334 -7.41 -13.88 -26.74
N HIS A 335 -7.11 -13.77 -25.45
CA HIS A 335 -5.84 -14.24 -24.85
C HIS A 335 -6.00 -15.44 -23.92
N VAL A 336 -7.23 -15.90 -23.67
CA VAL A 336 -7.50 -17.07 -22.84
C VAL A 336 -6.74 -18.28 -23.38
N THR A 337 -5.89 -18.83 -22.52
CA THR A 337 -5.18 -20.10 -22.75
C THR A 337 -5.38 -21.03 -21.56
N HIS A 338 -4.89 -22.28 -21.66
CA HIS A 338 -4.88 -23.20 -20.52
C HIS A 338 -3.77 -22.90 -19.50
N ASP A 339 -2.81 -22.01 -19.82
CA ASP A 339 -1.81 -21.54 -18.88
C ASP A 339 -2.21 -20.14 -18.35
N PRO A 340 -2.67 -20.03 -17.09
CA PRO A 340 -3.07 -18.74 -16.54
C PRO A 340 -1.91 -17.72 -16.56
N SER A 341 -0.66 -18.17 -16.50
CA SER A 341 0.50 -17.26 -16.53
C SER A 341 0.66 -16.56 -17.87
N HIS A 342 0.41 -17.30 -18.96
CA HIS A 342 0.49 -16.75 -20.30
C HIS A 342 -0.69 -15.80 -20.58
N THR A 343 -1.91 -16.19 -20.19
CA THR A 343 -3.11 -15.34 -20.31
C THR A 343 -2.93 -14.00 -19.61
N VAL A 344 -2.49 -14.00 -18.34
CA VAL A 344 -2.30 -12.77 -17.57
C VAL A 344 -1.14 -11.93 -18.11
N ALA A 345 -0.04 -12.55 -18.55
CA ALA A 345 1.07 -11.83 -19.16
C ALA A 345 0.67 -11.13 -20.46
N ALA A 346 -0.05 -11.82 -21.34
CA ALA A 346 -0.54 -11.24 -22.59
C ALA A 346 -1.51 -10.07 -22.35
N LEU A 347 -2.42 -10.21 -21.39
CA LEU A 347 -3.33 -9.13 -21.00
C LEU A 347 -2.61 -7.93 -20.43
N HIS A 348 -1.60 -8.16 -19.59
CA HIS A 348 -0.79 -7.09 -19.01
C HIS A 348 0.01 -6.34 -20.08
N ASP A 349 0.63 -7.05 -21.03
CA ASP A 349 1.40 -6.44 -22.11
C ASP A 349 0.50 -5.64 -23.07
N GLU A 350 -0.71 -6.14 -23.36
CA GLU A 350 -1.70 -5.39 -24.13
C GLU A 350 -2.22 -4.17 -23.37
N LEU A 351 -2.48 -4.28 -22.06
CA LEU A 351 -2.86 -3.17 -21.20
C LEU A 351 -1.81 -2.06 -21.23
N LEU A 352 -0.52 -2.40 -21.09
CA LEU A 352 0.58 -1.44 -21.19
C LEU A 352 0.65 -0.80 -22.58
N THR A 353 0.38 -1.57 -23.64
CA THR A 353 0.33 -1.05 -25.01
C THR A 353 -0.83 -0.06 -25.18
N HIS A 354 -2.00 -0.36 -24.62
CA HIS A 354 -3.20 0.50 -24.66
C HIS A 354 -2.96 1.87 -24.02
N VAL A 355 -2.29 1.92 -22.87
CA VAL A 355 -2.00 3.17 -22.14
C VAL A 355 -0.75 3.91 -22.62
N GLY A 356 -0.03 3.40 -23.63
CA GLY A 356 1.22 4.01 -24.11
C GLY A 356 2.41 3.82 -23.16
N GLY A 357 2.40 2.73 -22.38
CA GLY A 357 3.54 2.23 -21.59
C GLY A 357 3.58 2.66 -20.12
N ARG A 358 2.64 3.48 -19.64
CA ARG A 358 2.56 3.88 -18.23
C ARG A 358 1.13 3.91 -17.72
N LEU A 359 0.89 3.17 -16.63
CA LEU A 359 -0.40 3.20 -15.93
C LEU A 359 -0.57 4.48 -15.11
N HIS A 360 -1.83 4.92 -15.01
CA HIS A 360 -2.26 6.04 -14.20
C HIS A 360 -2.63 5.64 -12.77
N ASP A 361 -3.05 4.39 -12.59
CA ASP A 361 -3.32 3.76 -11.30
C ASP A 361 -2.63 2.41 -11.17
N ASP A 362 -2.65 1.86 -9.96
CA ASP A 362 -2.19 0.51 -9.70
C ASP A 362 -3.15 -0.51 -10.32
N ALA A 363 -2.58 -1.58 -10.87
CA ALA A 363 -3.36 -2.61 -11.55
C ALA A 363 -2.92 -3.99 -11.07
N ALA A 364 -3.87 -4.76 -10.56
CA ALA A 364 -3.70 -6.16 -10.21
C ALA A 364 -4.58 -7.03 -11.12
N LEU A 365 -4.00 -8.13 -11.59
CA LEU A 365 -4.66 -9.20 -12.34
C LEU A 365 -4.34 -10.54 -11.66
N ILE A 366 -5.37 -11.26 -11.25
CA ILE A 366 -5.25 -12.56 -10.57
C ILE A 366 -6.14 -13.56 -11.29
N MET A 367 -5.52 -14.58 -11.86
CA MET A 367 -6.19 -15.63 -12.60
C MET A 367 -6.11 -16.95 -11.84
N LEU A 368 -7.26 -17.53 -11.55
CA LEU A 368 -7.38 -18.89 -11.04
C LEU A 368 -7.88 -19.80 -12.14
N ARG A 369 -7.26 -20.96 -12.29
CA ARG A 369 -7.70 -22.00 -13.21
C ARG A 369 -7.82 -23.33 -12.48
N LYS A 370 -8.95 -24.01 -12.63
CA LYS A 370 -9.06 -25.43 -12.23
C LYS A 370 -8.63 -26.29 -13.43
N PRO A 371 -7.53 -27.06 -13.35
CA PRO A 371 -7.11 -27.91 -14.45
C PRO A 371 -8.03 -29.13 -14.56
N VAL A 372 -8.20 -29.63 -15.79
CA VAL A 372 -9.02 -30.81 -16.07
C VAL A 372 -8.37 -32.06 -15.46
N GLY A 373 -9.10 -32.79 -14.61
CA GLY A 373 -8.66 -34.07 -14.07
C GLY A 373 -7.84 -34.03 -12.78
N SER A 374 -7.91 -32.94 -12.00
CA SER A 374 -7.24 -32.87 -10.69
C SER A 374 -8.03 -33.59 -9.59
N ALA A 375 -8.13 -34.92 -9.68
CA ALA A 375 -8.43 -35.75 -8.51
C ALA A 375 -7.10 -36.03 -7.77
N ALA A 376 -6.70 -35.14 -6.87
CA ALA A 376 -5.60 -35.43 -5.95
C ALA A 376 -5.99 -35.00 -4.53
N ALA A 377 -6.05 -35.99 -3.66
CA ALA A 377 -6.30 -35.88 -2.23
C ALA A 377 -5.30 -34.92 -1.57
N TRP A 378 -5.83 -33.99 -0.80
CA TRP A 378 -5.04 -33.07 0.04
C TRP A 378 -4.87 -33.70 1.41
N VAL A 379 -3.64 -34.09 1.75
CA VAL A 379 -3.23 -34.29 3.14
C VAL A 379 -2.77 -32.94 3.66
N VAL A 380 -3.51 -32.39 4.62
CA VAL A 380 -3.02 -31.30 5.46
C VAL A 380 -1.96 -31.91 6.36
N ASP A 381 -0.70 -31.50 6.20
CA ASP A 381 0.35 -31.84 7.16
C ASP A 381 0.08 -31.07 8.46
N SER A 382 -0.76 -31.67 9.30
CA SER A 382 -0.98 -31.22 10.67
C SER A 382 0.24 -31.60 11.49
N ALA A 383 1.20 -30.68 11.57
CA ALA A 383 2.26 -30.74 12.56
C ALA A 383 1.66 -30.63 13.98
N ALA A 384 1.26 -31.77 14.52
CA ALA A 384 0.85 -31.94 15.91
C ALA A 384 1.49 -33.21 16.48
N GLY A 385 2.65 -33.01 17.12
CA GLY A 385 3.20 -33.79 18.22
C GLY A 385 3.10 -35.32 18.16
N GLU A 386 4.16 -35.97 17.67
CA GLU A 386 4.56 -37.26 18.20
C GLU A 386 5.79 -37.07 19.07
N GLY A 387 5.56 -37.19 20.38
CA GLY A 387 6.59 -37.26 21.38
C GLY A 387 7.52 -38.43 21.08
N THR A 388 8.80 -38.13 21.03
CA THR A 388 9.89 -39.11 21.10
C THR A 388 9.78 -39.88 22.42
N SER A 389 9.14 -41.03 22.40
CA SER A 389 9.36 -42.09 23.38
C SER A 389 10.76 -42.66 23.13
N GLY A 390 11.73 -42.20 23.93
CA GLY A 390 13.05 -42.79 23.99
C GLY A 390 12.97 -44.19 24.60
N GLU A 391 13.07 -45.20 23.76
CA GLU A 391 13.27 -46.59 24.15
C GLU A 391 14.74 -46.76 24.62
N VAL A 392 14.93 -46.78 25.95
CA VAL A 392 16.19 -47.18 26.57
C VAL A 392 16.18 -48.69 26.75
N MET A 393 17.10 -49.35 26.04
CA MET A 393 17.51 -50.73 26.20
C MET A 393 17.57 -51.16 27.68
N SER A 394 16.92 -52.27 28.02
CA SER A 394 17.32 -53.08 29.16
C SER A 394 17.33 -54.55 28.79
N ARG A 395 18.55 -55.07 28.88
CA ARG A 395 19.05 -56.43 28.68
C ARG A 395 18.23 -57.50 29.39
N GLU A 396 18.20 -58.66 28.75
CA GLU A 396 17.84 -59.97 29.30
C GLU A 396 18.50 -60.24 30.66
N GLY A 397 17.68 -60.74 31.59
CA GLY A 397 18.09 -61.30 32.87
C GLY A 397 17.05 -62.34 33.31
N THR A 398 17.37 -63.60 33.04
CA THR A 398 16.65 -64.81 33.42
C THR A 398 16.51 -64.95 34.94
N VAL A 399 15.38 -65.53 35.39
CA VAL A 399 15.01 -66.19 36.67
C VAL A 399 13.58 -65.72 36.98
N GLY A 400 12.52 -66.50 37.19
CA GLY A 400 12.32 -67.86 37.64
C GLY A 400 11.12 -67.84 38.60
N SER A 401 10.16 -68.76 38.43
CA SER A 401 9.17 -69.27 39.42
C SER A 401 8.03 -68.37 39.97
N GLY A 402 6.82 -68.98 40.05
CA GLY A 402 5.73 -68.71 41.01
C GLY A 402 4.49 -68.03 40.41
N GLU A 403 3.41 -68.76 40.07
CA GLU A 403 2.25 -69.12 40.91
C GLU A 403 1.33 -67.97 41.38
N GLY A 404 0.01 -68.18 41.23
CA GLY A 404 -1.06 -67.54 42.01
C GLY A 404 -1.90 -66.47 41.26
N THR A 405 -3.02 -66.80 40.62
CA THR A 405 -4.42 -66.90 41.15
C THR A 405 -5.12 -65.58 41.49
N SER A 406 -6.36 -65.46 40.95
CA SER A 406 -7.54 -64.70 41.44
C SER A 406 -7.45 -63.16 41.43
N GLY A 407 -8.51 -62.40 41.19
CA GLY A 407 -9.94 -62.67 41.11
C GLY A 407 -10.69 -61.34 40.87
N GLU A 408 -11.99 -61.48 40.60
CA GLU A 408 -12.97 -60.50 40.15
C GLU A 408 -13.22 -59.29 41.07
N GLY A 409 -13.94 -58.29 40.54
CA GLY A 409 -15.08 -57.72 41.28
C GLY A 409 -15.32 -56.21 41.22
N THR A 410 -16.23 -55.81 40.32
CA THR A 410 -17.43 -54.95 40.52
C THR A 410 -17.36 -53.61 41.28
N VAL A 411 -17.68 -52.47 40.63
CA VAL A 411 -19.00 -51.77 40.52
C VAL A 411 -19.54 -51.20 41.84
N GLY A 412 -19.81 -49.88 41.84
CA GLY A 412 -20.56 -49.18 42.87
C GLY A 412 -20.96 -47.76 42.45
N SER A 413 -22.19 -47.66 41.95
CA SER A 413 -22.99 -46.47 41.66
C SER A 413 -23.48 -45.73 42.92
N GLY A 414 -23.76 -44.43 42.81
CA GLY A 414 -24.46 -43.66 43.84
C GLY A 414 -24.94 -42.30 43.35
N GLU A 415 -26.25 -42.15 43.22
CA GLU A 415 -27.01 -40.94 42.89
C GLU A 415 -27.01 -39.88 44.02
N GLY A 416 -27.36 -38.63 43.71
CA GLY A 416 -27.63 -37.59 44.71
C GLY A 416 -28.07 -36.25 44.12
N THR A 417 -29.38 -36.00 44.21
CA THR A 417 -30.20 -34.88 43.72
C THR A 417 -29.99 -33.49 44.35
N VAL A 418 -30.18 -32.46 43.50
CA VAL A 418 -30.96 -31.20 43.63
C VAL A 418 -30.91 -30.39 44.94
N GLY A 419 -30.62 -29.08 44.81
CA GLY A 419 -30.98 -28.07 45.82
C GLY A 419 -30.57 -26.64 45.46
N SER A 420 -31.57 -25.81 45.19
CA SER A 420 -31.56 -24.39 44.83
C SER A 420 -31.06 -23.42 45.93
N GLY A 421 -30.55 -22.24 45.53
CA GLY A 421 -30.84 -20.99 46.24
C GLY A 421 -29.67 -20.07 46.57
N ALA A 422 -29.71 -18.85 46.02
CA ALA A 422 -29.17 -17.57 46.50
C ALA A 422 -27.67 -17.55 46.92
N GLY A 423 -26.77 -16.86 46.20
CA GLY A 423 -26.76 -15.40 46.09
C GLY A 423 -26.24 -14.78 47.39
N VAL A 424 -24.98 -14.33 47.44
CA VAL A 424 -24.51 -13.17 48.22
C VAL A 424 -23.09 -12.79 47.80
N ALA A 425 -22.97 -11.48 47.62
CA ALA A 425 -21.85 -10.55 47.63
C ALA A 425 -20.40 -11.02 47.84
N TRP A 426 -19.57 -10.37 47.04
CA TRP A 426 -18.13 -10.18 47.19
C TRP A 426 -17.75 -9.61 48.57
N SER A 427 -16.72 -10.19 49.18
CA SER A 427 -15.83 -9.47 50.09
C SER A 427 -14.40 -9.97 49.92
N ARG A 428 -13.47 -9.00 49.91
CA ARG A 428 -12.02 -9.18 49.79
C ARG A 428 -11.47 -9.82 51.06
N GLU A 429 -10.61 -10.82 50.91
CA GLU A 429 -9.40 -10.92 51.75
C GLU A 429 -8.32 -11.71 51.02
N GLY A 430 -7.12 -11.13 50.98
CA GLY A 430 -5.98 -11.68 50.25
C GLY A 430 -5.13 -12.60 51.11
N ALA A 431 -4.54 -13.62 50.49
CA ALA A 431 -3.30 -14.22 50.96
C ALA A 431 -2.57 -14.98 49.84
N ARG A 432 -1.45 -14.38 49.40
CA ARG A 432 -0.13 -14.98 49.10
C ARG A 432 -0.08 -16.30 48.33
N GLY A 433 0.50 -16.25 47.12
CA GLY A 433 0.96 -17.42 46.37
C GLY A 433 2.07 -17.11 45.36
N ARG A 434 3.31 -17.05 45.87
CA ARG A 434 4.62 -17.33 45.23
C ARG A 434 4.79 -17.15 43.71
N ALA A 435 5.62 -16.17 43.35
CA ALA A 435 6.33 -16.10 42.08
C ALA A 435 7.56 -17.03 42.09
N PHE A 436 7.78 -17.73 40.98
CA PHE A 436 9.08 -18.27 40.56
C PHE A 436 9.18 -18.04 39.05
N GLY A 437 10.22 -17.33 38.63
CA GLY A 437 10.50 -17.01 37.23
C GLY A 437 11.79 -17.66 36.74
N TYR A 438 11.86 -17.81 35.43
CA TYR A 438 13.05 -17.84 34.55
C TYR A 438 12.47 -17.44 33.16
N GLY A 439 13.00 -16.54 32.32
CA GLY A 439 14.31 -15.95 32.20
C GLY A 439 14.74 -16.12 30.74
N VAL A 440 14.67 -15.07 29.91
CA VAL A 440 15.36 -15.03 28.59
C VAL A 440 15.89 -13.62 28.36
N GLY A 441 17.20 -13.53 28.13
CA GLY A 441 17.99 -12.31 28.18
C GLY A 441 17.93 -11.42 26.94
N ALA A 442 18.21 -10.15 27.19
CA ALA A 442 18.56 -9.14 26.19
C ALA A 442 20.09 -9.07 26.02
N PRO A 443 20.60 -8.70 24.83
CA PRO A 443 21.99 -8.29 24.67
C PRO A 443 22.13 -6.78 24.90
N GLU A 444 23.15 -6.43 25.68
CA GLU A 444 23.63 -5.07 25.94
C GLU A 444 24.31 -4.45 24.72
N PHE A 445 24.13 -3.14 24.52
CA PHE A 445 25.07 -2.28 23.80
C PHE A 445 25.25 -0.94 24.53
N GLY A 446 26.41 -0.80 25.18
CA GLY A 446 27.29 0.37 25.17
C GLY A 446 26.73 1.74 25.50
N ALA A 447 26.95 2.19 26.74
CA ALA A 447 26.90 3.59 27.14
C ALA A 447 28.05 4.41 26.54
N GLY A 448 27.73 5.61 26.03
CA GLY A 448 28.67 6.67 25.68
C GLY A 448 28.01 8.02 25.89
N ALA A 449 28.49 8.77 26.87
CA ALA A 449 27.92 10.00 27.42
C ALA A 449 28.07 11.23 26.51
N ALA A 450 27.10 12.16 26.57
CA ALA A 450 27.34 13.62 26.62
C ALA A 450 26.05 14.42 26.93
N ALA A 451 26.21 15.39 27.84
CA ALA A 451 25.36 16.53 28.25
C ALA A 451 24.27 16.99 27.26
N GLY A 452 23.06 17.40 27.66
CA GLY A 452 22.69 18.22 28.82
C GLY A 452 22.37 19.65 28.35
N PHE A 453 21.11 19.95 28.06
CA PHE A 453 20.53 21.31 28.06
C PHE A 453 19.00 21.19 28.12
N GLY A 454 18.44 21.46 29.30
CA GLY A 454 17.02 21.70 29.50
C GLY A 454 16.75 23.19 29.47
N VAL A 455 15.67 23.60 28.79
CA VAL A 455 15.12 24.95 28.94
C VAL A 455 13.60 24.85 29.08
N ASN A 456 13.14 25.41 30.20
CA ASN A 456 11.77 25.59 30.66
C ASN A 456 10.86 26.26 29.62
N ALA A 457 9.63 25.78 29.51
CA ALA A 457 8.52 26.52 28.89
C ALA A 457 7.62 27.08 30.01
N ALA A 458 7.72 28.39 30.26
CA ALA A 458 6.76 29.16 31.04
C ALA A 458 5.84 29.90 30.06
N GLY A 459 4.54 29.86 30.33
CA GLY A 459 3.50 30.44 29.49
C GLY A 459 3.38 31.95 29.61
N PHE A 460 2.67 32.55 28.64
CA PHE A 460 1.96 33.82 28.78
C PHE A 460 0.81 33.85 27.78
N GLY A 461 -0.39 34.15 28.26
CA GLY A 461 -1.56 34.43 27.44
C GLY A 461 -1.65 35.90 27.03
N ALA A 462 -2.32 36.17 25.92
CA ALA A 462 -2.87 37.47 25.57
C ALA A 462 -4.05 37.28 24.59
N GLY A 463 -5.17 37.94 24.88
CA GLY A 463 -6.43 37.87 24.12
C GLY A 463 -6.45 38.69 22.82
N PRO A 464 -7.58 38.68 22.08
CA PRO A 464 -7.65 39.24 20.74
C PRO A 464 -8.12 40.70 20.74
N ALA A 465 -7.42 41.54 19.98
CA ALA A 465 -7.88 42.87 19.60
C ALA A 465 -8.44 42.83 18.17
N GLY A 466 -9.66 43.31 18.00
CA GLY A 466 -10.28 43.55 16.70
C GLY A 466 -9.76 44.83 16.06
N PHE A 467 -9.71 44.82 14.73
CA PHE A 467 -9.56 46.02 13.90
C PHE A 467 -10.49 45.88 12.70
N GLY A 468 -11.40 46.84 12.56
CA GLY A 468 -12.15 47.12 11.33
C GLY A 468 -11.53 48.28 10.55
N VAL A 469 -12.21 48.61 9.44
CA VAL A 469 -12.01 49.67 8.43
C VAL A 469 -11.67 49.01 7.08
N GLY A 470 -12.34 49.26 5.96
CA GLY A 470 -13.44 50.15 5.59
C GLY A 470 -13.61 50.05 4.07
N ALA A 471 -14.84 50.08 3.55
CA ALA A 471 -15.12 50.07 2.12
C ALA A 471 -15.94 51.31 1.74
N ALA A 472 -15.50 51.95 0.66
CA ALA A 472 -15.93 53.26 0.18
C ALA A 472 -17.19 53.23 -0.70
N GLU A 473 -17.76 54.43 -0.83
CA GLU A 473 -18.94 54.87 -1.56
C GLU A 473 -19.12 54.41 -3.03
N GLY A 474 -20.39 54.39 -3.43
CA GLY A 474 -20.86 54.41 -4.82
C GLY A 474 -22.37 54.65 -4.87
N ASP A 475 -22.74 55.89 -5.20
CA ASP A 475 -24.07 56.52 -5.18
C ASP A 475 -24.98 56.13 -6.37
N GLY A 476 -26.30 56.32 -6.19
CA GLY A 476 -27.21 56.67 -7.30
C GLY A 476 -28.34 55.71 -7.67
N GLY A 477 -29.60 56.12 -7.41
CA GLY A 477 -30.74 55.80 -8.29
C GLY A 477 -31.97 55.20 -7.61
N GLY A 478 -32.98 56.04 -7.32
CA GLY A 478 -34.26 55.60 -6.74
C GLY A 478 -35.33 55.17 -7.76
N GLN A 479 -36.34 54.42 -7.30
CA GLN A 479 -37.77 54.64 -7.60
C GLN A 479 -38.69 53.60 -6.92
N ARG A 480 -39.72 54.12 -6.24
CA ARG A 480 -41.13 53.67 -6.06
C ARG A 480 -41.51 52.17 -5.97
N ARG A 481 -42.17 51.85 -4.83
CA ARG A 481 -43.30 50.89 -4.49
C ARG A 481 -43.98 50.09 -5.63
N PRO A 482 -44.77 48.98 -5.40
CA PRO A 482 -45.38 48.50 -4.13
C PRO A 482 -45.46 46.95 -3.88
N ARG A 483 -45.70 46.62 -2.59
CA ARG A 483 -46.59 45.61 -1.95
C ARG A 483 -47.26 44.42 -2.72
N LEU A 484 -47.23 43.26 -2.02
CA LEU A 484 -48.19 42.12 -1.88
C LEU A 484 -47.98 40.86 -2.79
N PRO A 485 -48.54 39.66 -2.45
CA PRO A 485 -48.22 38.80 -1.30
C PRO A 485 -48.14 37.28 -1.64
N ARG A 486 -47.75 36.45 -0.64
CA ARG A 486 -48.16 35.05 -0.34
C ARG A 486 -48.53 34.10 -1.51
N THR A 487 -47.80 32.98 -1.64
CA THR A 487 -48.18 31.62 -1.14
C THR A 487 -47.07 30.59 -1.44
N PRO A 488 -47.06 29.43 -0.75
CA PRO A 488 -45.95 28.47 -0.74
C PRO A 488 -46.17 27.30 -1.71
N CYS A 489 -45.09 26.63 -2.09
CA CYS A 489 -45.13 25.28 -2.63
C CYS A 489 -44.01 24.45 -2.00
N LEU A 490 -44.47 23.43 -1.26
CA LEU A 490 -43.94 22.06 -1.08
C LEU A 490 -42.42 21.84 -1.03
#